data_AF-A0A9X4H3L2-F1
#
_entry.id   AF-A0A9X4H3L2-F1
#
_cell.length_a   1.000
_cell.length_b   1.000
_cell.length_c   1.000
_cell.angle_alpha   90.00
_cell.angle_beta   90.00
_cell.angle_gamma   90.00
#
_symmetry.space_group_name_H-M   'P 1'
#
loop_
_entity.id
_entity.type
_entity.pdbx_description
1 polymer ?
#
loop_
_entity_poly.entity_id
_entity_poly.type
_entity_poly.pdbx_seq_one_letter_code
_entity_poly.pdbx_strand_id
1 'polypeptide(L)'
;MEAAWFQKWLVHRRLRPEEFGGRVQNLLTGAACYPVNPELLNSQAVAEVFDKYGSYLLPQAYPEGCPAHPAYPAGHACFTGAGVTMLKAFFKESFIIPNPVMASPDGLSPLPYKGQMFRGELCRNQIIIGGG
;
A
#
# COMPACT_ATOMS: atom_id res chain seq x y z
N MET A 1 2.88 17.85 6.02
CA MET A 1 2.77 16.62 6.84
C MET A 1 1.86 16.81 8.06
N GLU A 2 1.80 18.01 8.65
CA GLU A 2 0.93 18.33 9.81
C GLU A 2 -0.55 17.94 9.59
N ALA A 3 -1.12 18.28 8.43
CA ALA A 3 -2.50 17.91 8.10
C ALA A 3 -2.72 16.38 8.12
N ALA A 4 -1.77 15.59 7.64
CA ALA A 4 -1.87 14.13 7.69
C ALA A 4 -1.77 13.60 9.12
N TRP A 5 -0.91 14.21 9.96
CA TRP A 5 -0.78 13.86 11.38
C TRP A 5 -2.05 14.18 12.18
N PHE A 6 -2.66 15.33 11.90
CA PHE A 6 -3.96 15.71 12.46
C PHE A 6 -5.02 14.65 12.12
N GLN A 7 -5.12 14.26 10.85
CA GLN A 7 -6.08 13.24 10.42
C GLN A 7 -5.82 11.87 11.06
N LYS A 8 -4.55 11.49 11.24
CA LYS A 8 -4.17 10.24 11.92
C LYS A 8 -4.63 10.22 13.38
N TRP A 9 -4.29 11.25 14.16
CA TRP A 9 -4.42 11.20 15.61
C TRP A 9 -5.72 11.81 16.13
N LEU A 10 -6.07 12.97 15.61
CA LEU A 10 -7.18 13.77 16.15
C LEU A 10 -8.52 13.38 15.51
N VAL A 11 -8.50 12.83 14.30
CA VAL A 11 -9.73 12.43 13.58
C VAL A 11 -9.93 10.92 13.60
N HIS A 12 -9.10 10.15 12.87
CA HIS A 12 -9.49 8.79 12.47
C HIS A 12 -8.99 7.67 13.37
N ARG A 13 -7.74 7.73 13.85
CA ARG A 13 -7.11 6.67 14.67
C ARG A 13 -7.32 5.25 14.10
N ARG A 14 -7.24 5.12 12.78
CA ARG A 14 -7.52 3.86 12.07
C ARG A 14 -6.45 2.82 12.41
N LEU A 15 -6.91 1.61 12.74
CA LEU A 15 -6.09 0.41 12.92
C LEU A 15 -5.27 0.08 11.66
N ARG A 16 -4.10 -0.53 11.84
CA ARG A 16 -3.24 -0.97 10.75
C ARG A 16 -3.63 -2.37 10.29
N PRO A 17 -3.24 -2.75 9.05
CA PRO A 17 -3.55 -4.06 8.52
C PRO A 17 -3.08 -5.22 9.43
N GLU A 18 -1.94 -5.10 10.12
CA GLU A 18 -1.46 -6.14 11.03
C GLU A 18 -2.38 -6.37 12.23
N GLU A 19 -2.94 -5.33 12.87
CA GLU A 19 -3.87 -5.57 13.98
C GLU A 19 -5.21 -6.08 13.47
N PHE A 20 -5.61 -5.74 12.24
CA PHE A 20 -6.78 -6.37 11.62
C PHE A 20 -6.55 -7.87 11.39
N GLY A 21 -5.37 -8.25 10.89
CA GLY A 21 -4.96 -9.66 10.79
C GLY A 21 -4.98 -10.35 12.17
N GLY A 22 -4.56 -9.65 13.22
CA GLY A 22 -4.71 -10.13 14.60
C GLY A 22 -6.15 -10.38 15.03
N ARG A 23 -7.11 -9.55 14.58
CA ARG A 23 -8.55 -9.79 14.82
C ARG A 23 -9.05 -11.03 14.07
N VAL A 24 -8.61 -11.24 12.84
CA VAL A 24 -8.93 -12.44 12.05
C VAL A 24 -8.42 -13.70 12.75
N GLN A 25 -7.14 -13.71 13.15
CA GLN A 25 -6.54 -14.80 13.92
C GLN A 25 -7.35 -15.12 15.17
N ASN A 26 -7.60 -14.13 16.03
CA ASN A 26 -8.30 -14.33 17.29
C ASN A 26 -9.75 -14.81 17.11
N LEU A 27 -10.41 -14.39 16.04
CA LEU A 27 -11.75 -14.84 15.71
C LEU A 27 -11.75 -16.31 15.26
N LEU A 28 -10.84 -16.68 14.36
CA LEU A 28 -10.77 -18.05 13.81
C LEU A 28 -10.23 -19.07 14.82
N THR A 29 -9.41 -18.64 15.79
CA THR A 29 -8.94 -19.51 16.89
C THR A 29 -9.88 -19.52 18.10
N GLY A 30 -10.97 -18.76 18.08
CA GLY A 30 -11.92 -18.66 19.19
C GLY A 30 -11.40 -17.92 20.42
N ALA A 31 -10.30 -17.18 20.30
CA ALA A 31 -9.73 -16.40 21.40
C ALA A 31 -10.53 -15.12 21.70
N ALA A 32 -11.16 -14.50 20.70
CA ALA A 32 -12.03 -13.35 20.89
C ALA A 32 -13.02 -13.17 19.73
N CYS A 33 -14.15 -12.51 19.99
CA CYS A 33 -15.15 -12.19 18.97
C CYS A 33 -14.99 -10.75 18.47
N TYR A 34 -14.81 -10.57 17.15
CA TYR A 34 -14.70 -9.28 16.50
C TYR A 34 -15.68 -9.18 15.32
N PRO A 35 -16.22 -7.98 15.02
CA PRO A 35 -17.08 -7.77 13.86
C PRO A 35 -16.22 -7.71 12.57
N VAL A 36 -15.75 -8.87 12.10
CA VAL A 36 -15.03 -9.01 10.82
C VAL A 36 -16.01 -9.45 9.74
N ASN A 37 -15.90 -8.87 8.54
CA ASN A 37 -16.76 -9.22 7.42
C ASN A 37 -16.53 -10.69 7.00
N PRO A 38 -17.59 -11.52 6.92
CA PRO A 38 -17.50 -12.91 6.47
C PRO A 38 -16.87 -13.11 5.08
N GLU A 39 -16.97 -12.12 4.19
CA GLU A 39 -16.33 -12.18 2.87
C GLU A 39 -14.82 -12.38 2.96
N LEU A 40 -14.17 -11.71 3.92
CA LEU A 40 -12.75 -11.90 4.18
C LEU A 40 -12.49 -13.27 4.81
N LEU A 41 -13.29 -13.67 5.80
CA LEU A 41 -13.10 -14.92 6.54
C LEU A 41 -13.23 -16.15 5.63
N ASN A 42 -14.09 -16.08 4.63
CA ASN A 42 -14.33 -17.14 3.65
C ASN A 42 -13.47 -17.01 2.39
N SER A 43 -12.55 -16.06 2.35
CA SER A 43 -11.70 -15.84 1.17
C SER A 43 -10.60 -16.89 1.06
N GLN A 44 -10.21 -17.20 -0.17
CA GLN A 44 -9.06 -18.07 -0.47
C GLN A 44 -7.76 -17.56 0.18
N ALA A 45 -7.61 -16.24 0.32
CA ALA A 45 -6.42 -15.62 0.91
C ALA A 45 -6.16 -16.08 2.36
N VAL A 46 -7.22 -16.24 3.17
CA VAL A 46 -7.07 -16.69 4.56
C VAL A 46 -6.57 -18.14 4.62
N ALA A 47 -7.08 -19.00 3.74
CA ALA A 47 -6.63 -20.39 3.63
C ALA A 47 -5.17 -20.46 3.17
N GLU A 48 -4.80 -19.73 2.11
CA GLU A 48 -3.42 -19.72 1.59
C GLU A 48 -2.39 -19.22 2.63
N VAL A 49 -2.77 -18.21 3.42
CA VAL A 49 -1.90 -17.69 4.49
C VAL A 49 -1.71 -18.75 5.58
N PHE A 50 -2.79 -19.45 5.97
CA PHE A 50 -2.70 -20.53 6.94
C PHE A 50 -1.85 -21.70 6.42
N ASP A 51 -2.06 -22.13 5.18
CA ASP A 51 -1.31 -23.23 4.56
C ASP A 51 0.20 -22.93 4.50
N LYS A 52 0.56 -21.67 4.27
CA LYS A 52 1.96 -21.24 4.15
C LYS A 52 2.64 -20.95 5.49
N TYR A 53 1.93 -20.38 6.46
CA TYR A 53 2.51 -19.84 7.70
C TYR A 53 1.98 -20.47 8.99
N GLY A 54 0.97 -21.35 8.92
CA GLY A 54 0.35 -21.97 10.09
C GLY A 54 -0.42 -21.01 11.00
N SER A 55 -0.71 -19.80 10.51
CA SER A 55 -1.49 -18.78 11.23
C SER A 55 -2.30 -17.94 10.24
N TYR A 56 -3.30 -17.22 10.74
CA TYR A 56 -4.12 -16.26 9.99
C TYR A 56 -3.66 -14.81 10.18
N LEU A 57 -2.45 -14.61 10.74
CA LEU A 57 -1.85 -13.29 10.88
C LEU A 57 -1.44 -12.74 9.50
N LEU A 58 -1.47 -11.41 9.35
CA LEU A 58 -1.03 -10.77 8.11
C LEU A 58 0.51 -10.86 8.00
N PRO A 59 1.07 -11.52 6.97
CA PRO A 59 2.51 -11.58 6.78
C PRO A 59 3.11 -10.18 6.63
N GLN A 60 4.14 -9.86 7.41
CA GLN A 60 4.83 -8.58 7.37
C GLN A 60 6.14 -8.68 6.57
N ALA A 61 6.41 -7.67 5.75
CA ALA A 61 7.67 -7.56 5.01
C ALA A 61 8.82 -7.06 5.90
N TYR A 62 8.49 -6.31 6.97
CA TYR A 62 9.43 -5.74 7.92
C TYR A 62 9.30 -6.42 9.29
N PRO A 63 10.40 -6.77 9.96
CA PRO A 63 10.34 -7.41 11.29
C PRO A 63 9.60 -6.57 12.35
N GLU A 64 9.69 -5.25 12.25
CA GLU A 64 9.04 -4.29 13.15
C GLU A 64 7.56 -4.05 12.83
N GLY A 65 7.06 -4.54 11.68
CA GLY A 65 5.71 -4.25 11.21
C GLY A 65 5.55 -2.78 10.80
N CYS A 66 4.46 -2.14 11.21
CA CYS A 66 4.19 -0.76 10.85
C CYS A 66 4.83 0.26 11.81
N PRO A 67 5.07 1.51 11.34
CA PRO A 67 5.45 2.60 12.23
C PRO A 67 4.39 2.86 13.32
N ALA A 68 4.85 3.31 14.50
CA ALA A 68 4.01 3.58 15.68
C ALA A 68 3.10 4.83 15.53
N HIS A 69 2.22 4.84 14.54
CA HIS A 69 1.17 5.83 14.33
C HIS A 69 -0.02 5.23 13.55
N PRO A 70 -1.24 5.80 13.65
CA PRO A 70 -2.43 5.30 12.96
C PRO A 70 -2.27 5.17 11.45
N ALA A 71 -3.07 4.30 10.84
CA ALA A 71 -2.94 3.94 9.43
C ALA A 71 -3.33 5.06 8.46
N TYR A 72 -4.42 5.79 8.75
CA TYR A 72 -5.04 6.69 7.78
C TYR A 72 -4.88 8.18 8.12
N PRO A 73 -4.53 9.04 7.14
CA PRO A 73 -4.11 8.71 5.77
C PRO A 73 -2.67 8.22 5.70
N ALA A 74 -2.24 7.58 4.60
CA ALA A 74 -0.85 7.16 4.43
C ALA A 74 0.08 8.38 4.26
N GLY A 75 1.14 8.45 5.08
CA GLY A 75 2.08 9.58 5.06
C GLY A 75 2.82 9.69 3.71
N HIS A 76 3.31 8.55 3.20
CA HIS A 76 3.94 8.45 1.88
C HIS A 76 3.00 8.93 0.76
N ALA A 77 1.72 8.52 0.79
CA ALA A 77 0.75 8.96 -0.20
C ALA A 77 0.50 10.48 -0.16
N CYS A 78 0.38 11.06 1.05
CA CYS A 78 0.19 12.51 1.20
C CYS A 78 1.40 13.31 0.69
N PHE A 79 2.62 12.87 1.03
CA PHE A 79 3.85 13.54 0.60
C PHE A 79 4.03 13.47 -0.92
N THR A 80 3.95 12.26 -1.49
CA THR A 80 4.13 12.06 -2.92
C THR A 80 3.03 12.73 -3.73
N GLY A 81 1.78 12.73 -3.23
CA GLY A 81 0.69 13.44 -3.89
C GLY A 81 0.88 14.96 -3.95
N ALA A 82 1.39 15.56 -2.87
CA ALA A 82 1.77 16.98 -2.88
C ALA A 82 2.91 17.25 -3.88
N GLY A 83 3.96 16.41 -3.86
CA GLY A 83 5.09 16.53 -4.78
C GLY A 83 4.68 16.42 -6.25
N VAL A 84 3.90 15.40 -6.60
CA VAL A 84 3.39 15.20 -7.96
C VAL A 84 2.45 16.33 -8.39
N THR A 85 1.65 16.87 -7.47
CA THR A 85 0.81 18.03 -7.78
C THR A 85 1.65 19.26 -8.16
N MET A 86 2.73 19.53 -7.42
CA MET A 86 3.65 20.61 -7.77
C MET A 86 4.31 20.37 -9.13
N LEU A 87 4.82 19.16 -9.38
CA LEU A 87 5.44 18.82 -10.67
C LEU A 87 4.47 18.99 -11.85
N LYS A 88 3.21 18.59 -11.70
CA LYS A 88 2.17 18.81 -12.71
C LYS A 88 1.82 20.28 -12.92
N ALA A 89 1.96 21.12 -11.89
CA ALA A 89 1.75 22.55 -12.02
C ALA A 89 2.87 23.24 -12.81
N PHE A 90 4.12 22.76 -12.69
CA PHE A 90 5.28 23.34 -13.37
C PHE A 90 5.56 22.76 -14.75
N PHE A 91 5.21 21.49 -15.01
CA PHE A 91 5.59 20.79 -16.23
C PHE A 91 4.38 20.36 -17.06
N LYS A 92 4.56 20.36 -18.39
CA LYS A 92 3.54 19.92 -19.33
C LYS A 92 3.34 18.41 -19.23
N GLU A 93 2.22 18.00 -18.63
CA GLU A 93 1.90 16.58 -18.43
C GLU A 93 1.73 15.79 -19.75
N SER A 94 1.53 16.49 -20.87
CA SER A 94 1.47 15.87 -22.20
C SER A 94 2.84 15.60 -22.84
N PHE A 95 3.96 15.88 -22.14
CA PHE A 95 5.29 15.59 -22.65
C PHE A 95 5.53 14.07 -22.68
N ILE A 96 5.96 13.56 -23.83
CA ILE A 96 6.25 12.13 -24.03
C ILE A 96 7.71 11.89 -23.65
N ILE A 97 7.94 10.99 -22.69
CA ILE A 97 9.30 10.63 -22.25
C ILE A 97 10.00 9.86 -23.37
N PRO A 98 11.14 10.34 -23.89
CA PRO A 98 11.87 9.61 -24.93
C PRO A 98 12.55 8.37 -24.33
N ASN A 99 12.57 7.27 -25.09
CA ASN A 99 13.25 6.02 -24.74
C ASN A 99 12.91 5.45 -23.34
N PRO A 100 11.62 5.19 -23.04
CA PRO A 100 11.24 4.61 -21.76
C PRO A 100 11.82 3.20 -21.59
N VAL A 101 12.19 2.87 -20.36
CA VAL A 101 12.74 1.55 -19.98
C VAL A 101 11.98 0.97 -18.79
N MET A 102 12.05 -0.35 -18.63
CA MET A 102 11.56 -1.09 -17.47
C MET A 102 12.62 -2.07 -16.97
N ALA A 103 12.58 -2.43 -15.69
CA ALA A 103 13.49 -3.44 -15.15
C ALA A 103 13.21 -4.82 -15.78
N SER A 104 14.27 -5.59 -16.05
CA SER A 104 14.17 -6.99 -16.41
C SER A 104 13.56 -7.83 -15.28
N PRO A 105 13.03 -9.05 -15.56
CA PRO A 105 12.42 -9.89 -14.53
C PRO A 105 13.34 -10.26 -13.36
N ASP A 106 14.65 -10.28 -13.59
CA ASP A 106 15.69 -10.48 -12.56
C ASP A 106 16.12 -9.18 -11.85
N GLY A 107 15.65 -8.02 -12.31
CA GLY A 107 15.99 -6.70 -11.77
C GLY A 107 17.39 -6.19 -12.12
N LEU A 108 18.15 -6.88 -12.99
CA LEU A 108 19.58 -6.57 -13.22
C LEU A 108 19.86 -5.66 -14.42
N SER A 109 18.89 -5.47 -15.33
CA SER A 109 19.10 -4.70 -16.56
C SER A 109 17.87 -3.87 -16.96
N PRO A 110 18.08 -2.70 -17.61
CA PRO A 110 16.98 -1.95 -18.21
C PRO A 110 16.63 -2.53 -19.58
N LEU A 111 15.35 -2.83 -19.79
CA LEU A 111 14.80 -3.28 -21.06
C LEU A 111 13.95 -2.15 -21.69
N PRO A 112 13.94 -1.99 -23.03
CA PRO A 112 13.07 -1.03 -23.69
C PRO A 112 11.59 -1.30 -23.33
N TYR A 113 10.89 -0.26 -22.90
CA TYR A 113 9.47 -0.36 -22.58
C TYR A 113 8.64 -0.43 -23.86
N LYS A 114 7.91 -1.53 -24.04
CA LYS A 114 7.09 -1.81 -25.25
C LYS A 114 5.59 -1.52 -25.05
N GLY A 115 5.19 -1.01 -23.89
CA GLY A 115 3.79 -0.68 -23.60
C GLY A 115 3.33 0.60 -24.29
N GLN A 116 2.02 0.85 -24.25
CA GLN A 116 1.47 2.13 -24.72
C GLN A 116 2.10 3.27 -23.89
N MET A 117 2.59 4.30 -24.57
CA MET A 117 3.09 5.51 -23.91
C MET A 117 1.92 6.18 -23.18
N PHE A 118 1.88 6.07 -21.86
CA PHE A 118 0.79 6.61 -21.06
C PHE A 118 1.06 8.07 -20.66
N ARG A 119 0.02 8.91 -20.77
CA ARG A 119 -0.02 10.18 -20.06
C ARG A 119 -0.17 9.87 -18.56
N GLY A 120 0.66 10.46 -17.70
CA GLY A 120 0.51 10.34 -16.24
C GLY A 120 1.52 9.45 -15.51
N GLU A 121 2.75 9.28 -16.00
CA GLU A 121 3.83 8.59 -15.26
C GLU A 121 4.07 9.17 -13.85
N LEU A 122 3.86 10.48 -13.66
CA LEU A 122 3.90 11.10 -12.33
C LEU A 122 2.80 10.56 -11.40
N CYS A 123 1.57 10.39 -11.91
CA CYS A 123 0.45 9.80 -11.15
C CYS A 123 0.69 8.30 -10.90
N ARG A 124 1.29 7.58 -11.86
CA ARG A 124 1.68 6.18 -11.68
C ARG A 124 2.70 6.02 -10.55
N ASN A 125 3.73 6.85 -10.52
CA ASN A 125 4.72 6.86 -9.44
C ASN A 125 4.10 7.22 -8.09
N GLN A 126 3.13 8.13 -8.06
CA GLN A 126 2.36 8.40 -6.84
C GLN A 126 1.63 7.17 -6.31
N ILE A 127 0.98 6.40 -7.18
CA ILE A 127 0.24 5.20 -6.79
C ILE A 127 1.22 4.13 -6.27
N ILE A 128 2.36 3.94 -6.93
CA ILE A 128 3.39 2.97 -6.52
C ILE A 128 3.91 3.31 -5.11
N ILE A 129 4.24 4.57 -4.84
CA ILE A 129 4.79 4.98 -3.53
C ILE A 129 3.70 5.07 -2.46
N GLY A 130 2.47 5.44 -2.84
CA GLY A 130 1.36 5.63 -1.92
C GLY A 130 0.67 4.34 -1.46
N GLY A 131 0.83 3.25 -2.21
CA GLY A 131 0.26 1.93 -1.90
C GLY A 131 1.19 0.97 -1.18
N GLY A 132 2.46 1.35 -0.97
CA GLY A 132 3.44 0.59 -0.19
C GLY A 132 3.23 0.67 1.32
#